data_AF-A0A3P7JP10-F1
#
_entry.id   AF-A0A3P7JP10-F1
#
_cell.length_a   1.000
_cell.length_b   1.000
_cell.length_c   1.000
_cell.angle_alpha   90.00
_cell.angle_beta   90.00
_cell.angle_gamma   90.00
#
_symmetry.space_group_name_H-M   'P 1'
#
loop_
_entity.id
_entity.type
_entity.pdbx_description
1 polymer ?
#
loop_
_entity_poly.entity_id
_entity_poly.type
_entity_poly.pdbx_seq_one_letter_code
_entity_poly.pdbx_strand_id
1 'polypeptide(L)'
;EDVILTHPSVKEVAVIGIEHPESGQVPKAFVVLQDGVDEHLAILGIKALVNEKVASTKQLRGGVVICAELPKTSSGKVKRSELRKHFGP
;
A
#
# COMPACT_ATOMS: atom_id res chain seq x y z
N GLU A 1 -8.02 -0.75 -0.24
CA GLU A 1 -7.40 -0.85 1.09
C GLU A 1 -7.95 -2.07 1.83
N ASP A 2 -9.28 -2.22 1.92
CA ASP A 2 -9.95 -3.33 2.63
C ASP A 2 -9.43 -4.73 2.29
N VAL A 3 -9.21 -5.03 1.01
CA VAL A 3 -8.62 -6.31 0.58
C VAL A 3 -7.27 -6.57 1.25
N ILE A 4 -6.39 -5.56 1.31
CA ILE A 4 -5.05 -5.69 1.89
C ILE A 4 -5.14 -5.85 3.41
N LEU A 5 -6.08 -5.16 4.06
CA LEU A 5 -6.32 -5.29 5.51
C LEU A 5 -6.76 -6.69 5.94
N THR A 6 -7.28 -7.52 5.02
CA THR A 6 -7.59 -8.92 5.31
C THR A 6 -6.37 -9.84 5.40
N HIS A 7 -5.18 -9.36 5.00
CA HIS A 7 -3.96 -10.15 5.09
C HIS A 7 -3.44 -10.16 6.54
N PRO A 8 -3.17 -11.33 7.15
CA PRO A 8 -2.86 -11.44 8.59
C PRO A 8 -1.58 -10.68 9.00
N SER A 9 -0.63 -10.53 8.07
CA SER A 9 0.61 -9.79 8.31
C SER A 9 0.46 -8.26 8.30
N VAL A 10 -0.70 -7.71 7.93
CA VAL A 10 -0.92 -6.27 7.78
C VAL A 10 -1.51 -5.70 9.07
N LYS A 11 -0.90 -4.62 9.56
CA LYS A 11 -1.38 -3.84 10.72
C LYS A 11 -2.16 -2.60 10.28
N GLU A 12 -1.58 -1.82 9.37
CA GLU A 12 -2.22 -0.65 8.77
C GLU A 12 -1.85 -0.57 7.29
N VAL A 13 -2.72 0.04 6.48
CA VAL A 13 -2.44 0.27 5.06
C VAL A 13 -3.02 1.60 4.59
N ALA A 14 -2.31 2.23 3.67
CA ALA A 14 -2.82 3.31 2.84
C ALA A 14 -2.48 3.04 1.38
N VAL A 15 -3.42 3.33 0.48
CA VAL A 15 -3.18 3.25 -0.97
C VAL A 15 -3.34 4.65 -1.57
N ILE A 16 -2.37 5.05 -2.38
CA ILE A 16 -2.45 6.26 -3.20
C ILE A 16 -2.12 5.94 -4.66
N GLY A 17 -2.64 6.76 -5.57
CA GLY A 17 -2.19 6.76 -6.96
C GLY A 17 -0.84 7.47 -7.05
N ILE A 18 0.10 6.83 -7.74
CA ILE A 18 1.40 7.42 -8.11
C ILE A 18 1.51 7.50 -9.63
N GLU A 19 2.34 8.40 -10.14
CA GLU A 19 2.57 8.52 -11.57
C GLU A 19 3.29 7.28 -12.12
N HIS A 20 2.83 6.83 -13.29
CA HIS A 20 3.38 5.72 -14.03
C HIS A 20 3.57 6.13 -15.49
N PRO A 21 4.77 5.95 -16.06
CA PRO A 21 5.12 6.48 -17.37
C PRO A 21 4.16 6.03 -18.49
N GLU A 22 3.64 4.81 -18.40
CA GLU A 22 2.78 4.22 -19.44
C GLU A 22 1.28 4.26 -19.11
N SER A 23 0.92 4.42 -17.83
CA SER A 23 -0.46 4.22 -17.37
C SER A 23 -1.07 5.45 -16.71
N GLY A 24 -0.35 6.58 -16.71
CA GLY A 24 -0.77 7.81 -16.06
C GLY A 24 -0.64 7.67 -14.55
N GLN A 25 -1.65 7.09 -13.89
CA GLN A 25 -1.61 6.81 -12.45
C GLN A 25 -1.90 5.35 -12.14
N VAL A 26 -1.11 4.78 -11.23
CA VAL A 26 -1.28 3.41 -10.74
C VAL A 26 -1.35 3.33 -9.22
N PRO A 27 -2.10 2.37 -8.65
CA PRO A 27 -2.16 2.17 -7.21
C PRO A 27 -0.81 1.71 -6.63
N LYS A 28 -0.37 2.35 -5.55
CA LYS A 28 0.74 1.92 -4.70
C LYS A 28 0.29 1.79 -3.26
N ALA A 29 0.64 0.69 -2.61
CA ALA A 29 0.30 0.44 -1.21
C ALA A 29 1.47 0.79 -0.28
N PHE A 30 1.15 1.42 0.84
CA PHE A 30 2.02 1.70 1.97
C PHE A 30 1.50 0.90 3.14
N VAL A 31 2.30 -0.03 3.63
CA VAL A 31 1.86 -1.08 4.54
C VAL A 31 2.72 -1.03 5.79
N VAL A 32 2.09 -1.00 6.94
CA VAL A 32 2.73 -1.29 8.23
C VAL A 32 2.42 -2.74 8.55
N LEU A 33 3.46 -3.53 8.81
CA LEU A 33 3.31 -4.94 9.14
C LEU A 33 3.07 -5.15 10.63
N GLN A 34 2.56 -6.33 10.96
CA GLN A 34 2.63 -6.84 12.34
C GLN A 34 4.09 -7.15 12.71
N ASP A 35 4.38 -7.20 14.00
CA ASP A 35 5.72 -7.49 14.50
C ASP A 35 6.17 -8.92 14.14
N GLY A 36 7.46 -9.08 13.81
CA GLY A 36 8.06 -10.39 13.51
C GLY A 36 7.69 -10.98 12.15
N VAL A 37 7.05 -10.20 11.28
CA VAL A 37 6.71 -10.61 9.91
C VAL A 37 7.93 -10.46 8.98
N ASP A 38 8.16 -11.45 8.12
CA ASP A 38 9.09 -11.32 7.00
C ASP A 38 8.51 -10.40 5.92
N GLU A 39 9.20 -9.28 5.66
CA GLU A 39 8.74 -8.25 4.72
C GLU A 39 8.57 -8.78 3.30
N HIS A 40 9.49 -9.64 2.85
CA HIS A 40 9.48 -10.15 1.48
C HIS A 40 8.28 -11.07 1.24
N LEU A 41 8.02 -12.02 2.16
CA LEU A 41 6.86 -12.89 2.11
C LEU A 41 5.56 -12.10 2.20
N ALA A 42 5.50 -11.08 3.07
CA ALA A 42 4.32 -10.23 3.19
C ALA A 42 4.01 -9.47 1.90
N ILE A 43 5.03 -8.87 1.25
CA ILE A 43 4.86 -8.16 -0.03
C ILE A 43 4.29 -9.08 -1.10
N LEU A 44 4.85 -10.30 -1.22
CA LEU A 44 4.37 -11.29 -2.20
C LEU A 44 2.93 -11.69 -1.91
N GLY A 45 2.60 -12.00 -0.65
CA GLY A 45 1.25 -12.37 -0.21
C GLY A 45 0.23 -11.26 -0.47
N ILE A 46 0.57 -10.01 -0.17
CA ILE A 46 -0.30 -8.85 -0.40
C ILE A 46 -0.57 -8.66 -1.90
N LYS A 47 0.47 -8.75 -2.76
CA LYS A 47 0.30 -8.63 -4.21
C LYS A 47 -0.58 -9.76 -4.76
N ALA A 48 -0.34 -11.00 -4.33
CA ALA A 48 -1.14 -12.15 -4.75
C ALA A 48 -2.61 -11.99 -4.34
N LEU A 49 -2.86 -11.65 -3.08
CA LEU A 49 -4.21 -11.43 -2.53
C LEU A 49 -4.97 -10.34 -3.30
N VAL A 50 -4.30 -9.22 -3.62
CA VAL A 50 -4.93 -8.15 -4.39
C VAL A 50 -5.22 -8.64 -5.80
N ASN A 51 -4.27 -9.27 -6.47
CA ASN A 51 -4.43 -9.75 -7.85
C ASN A 51 -5.58 -10.76 -8.01
N GLU A 52 -5.84 -11.57 -6.99
CA GLU A 52 -6.95 -12.53 -6.95
C GLU A 52 -8.31 -11.83 -6.76
N LYS A 53 -8.37 -10.79 -5.93
CA LYS A 53 -9.63 -10.20 -5.46
C LYS A 53 -10.07 -8.93 -6.18
N VAL A 54 -9.20 -8.31 -6.98
CA VAL A 54 -9.54 -7.05 -7.68
C VAL A 54 -9.24 -7.12 -9.18
N ALA A 55 -9.97 -6.31 -9.95
CA ALA A 55 -9.73 -6.16 -11.38
C ALA A 55 -8.31 -5.66 -11.67
N SER A 56 -7.77 -6.01 -12.85
CA SER A 56 -6.40 -5.69 -13.28
C SER A 56 -6.02 -4.20 -13.22
N THR A 57 -7.00 -3.30 -13.34
CA THR A 57 -6.83 -1.85 -13.22
C THR A 57 -6.63 -1.36 -11.79
N LYS A 58 -7.03 -2.16 -10.79
CA LYS A 58 -6.89 -1.85 -9.36
C LYS A 58 -5.71 -2.57 -8.68
N GLN A 59 -4.94 -3.34 -9.45
CA GLN A 59 -3.75 -4.03 -8.94
C GLN A 59 -2.64 -3.03 -8.57
N LEU A 60 -1.78 -3.43 -7.63
CA LEU A 60 -0.72 -2.61 -7.06
C LEU A 60 0.48 -2.47 -8.00
N ARG A 61 0.27 -1.97 -9.22
CA ARG A 61 1.35 -1.78 -10.22
C ARG A 61 2.38 -0.74 -9.78
N GLY A 62 2.01 0.19 -8.91
CA GLY A 62 2.95 1.11 -8.26
C GLY A 62 3.79 0.46 -7.16
N GLY A 63 3.53 -0.82 -6.85
CA GLY A 63 4.24 -1.61 -5.87
C GLY A 63 3.65 -1.56 -4.45
N VAL A 64 4.40 -2.16 -3.54
CA VAL A 64 4.11 -2.21 -2.10
C VAL A 64 5.35 -1.71 -1.39
N VAL A 65 5.19 -0.78 -0.46
CA VAL A 65 6.27 -0.25 0.39
C VAL A 65 5.94 -0.57 1.84
N ILE A 66 6.88 -1.19 2.54
CA ILE A 66 6.77 -1.40 3.98
C ILE A 66 7.23 -0.13 4.69
N CYS A 67 6.43 0.32 5.65
CA CYS A 67 6.67 1.51 6.45
C CYS A 67 6.69 1.12 7.92
N ALA A 68 7.54 1.76 8.71
CA ALA A 68 7.48 1.64 10.17
C ALA A 68 6.15 2.19 10.72
N GLU A 69 5.68 3.30 10.15
CA GLU A 69 4.39 3.90 10.46
C GLU A 69 3.83 4.68 9.26
N LEU A 70 2.51 4.94 9.25
CA LEU A 70 1.88 5.84 8.29
C LEU A 70 1.83 7.25 8.86
N PRO A 71 2.11 8.30 8.04
CA PRO A 71 1.98 9.67 8.49
C PRO A 71 0.53 9.94 8.85
N LYS A 72 0.29 10.52 10.03
CA LYS A 72 -1.05 10.79 10.56
C LYS A 72 -1.26 12.30 10.78
N THR A 73 -2.50 12.75 10.62
CA THR A 73 -2.93 14.09 11.05
C THR A 73 -3.01 14.16 12.57
N SER A 74 -3.18 15.36 13.13
CA SER A 74 -3.44 15.55 14.57
C SER A 74 -4.68 14.82 15.08
N SER A 75 -5.58 14.42 14.16
CA SER A 75 -6.78 13.62 14.43
C SER A 75 -6.62 12.11 14.17
N GLY A 76 -5.39 11.64 13.93
CA GLY A 76 -5.06 10.22 13.75
C GLY A 76 -5.38 9.64 12.37
N LYS A 77 -5.88 10.44 11.42
CA LYS A 77 -6.17 9.97 10.05
C LYS A 77 -4.89 9.93 9.21
N VAL A 78 -4.78 8.97 8.30
CA VAL A 78 -3.64 8.92 7.37
C VAL A 78 -3.55 10.19 6.54
N LYS A 79 -2.40 10.85 6.60
CA LYS A 79 -2.07 12.08 5.87
C LYS A 79 -1.55 11.75 4.48
N ARG A 80 -2.47 11.38 3.57
CA ARG A 80 -2.16 10.95 2.19
C ARG A 80 -1.37 11.97 1.36
N SER A 81 -1.49 13.26 1.66
CA SER A 81 -0.69 14.30 1.01
C SER A 81 0.80 14.17 1.30
N GLU A 82 1.18 13.65 2.46
CA GLU A 82 2.59 13.44 2.83
C GLU A 82 3.15 12.21 2.13
N LEU A 83 2.37 11.12 2.06
CA LEU A 83 2.72 9.96 1.23
C LEU A 83 2.94 10.35 -0.24
N ARG A 84 2.11 11.25 -0.79
CA ARG A 84 2.31 11.75 -2.15
C ARG A 84 3.54 12.66 -2.29
N LYS A 85 3.99 13.34 -1.25
CA LYS A 85 5.23 14.13 -1.32
C LYS A 85 6.47 13.25 -1.31
N HIS A 86 6.44 12.14 -0.58
CA HIS A 86 7.57 11.22 -0.49
C HIS A 86 7.64 10.24 -1.67
N PHE A 87 6.51 10.02 -2.38
CA PHE A 87 6.37 8.96 -3.38
C PHE A 87 5.49 9.30 -4.60
N GLY A 88 4.99 10.54 -4.70
CA GLY A 88 4.47 11.11 -5.96
C GLY A 88 5.64 11.51 -6.86
N PRO A 89 5.40 12.19 -7.99
CA PRO A 89 6.48 12.57 -8.91
C PRO A 89 7.66 13.25 -8.20
#